data_AF-A0A2E1M6L6-F1
#
_entry.id   AF-A0A2E1M6L6-F1
#
_cell.length_a   1.000
_cell.length_b   1.000
_cell.length_c   1.000
_cell.angle_alpha   90.00
_cell.angle_beta   90.00
_cell.angle_gamma   90.00
#
_symmetry.space_group_name_H-M   'P 1'
#
loop_
_entity.id
_entity.type
_entity.pdbx_description
1 polymer ?
#
loop_
_entity_poly.entity_id
_entity_poly.type
_entity_poly.pdbx_seq_one_letter_code
_entity_poly.pdbx_strand_id
1 'polypeptide(L)'
;MSLTTLIACQVLAAADVPGRREELPPPPLSQAFVSLILDGGFMNNTEVGEFGDLSKRSTSLGVLAEGRLTRNLHWDLRLEQRFDDYDFSGTGVLDGGDDFDSSDQPWRNIYTTTLGLEFSRKEGVRTAFGGVGVQASRQRSAEYGDGRAFAGHWGVTTRYSDDLAFGWGLCIREQIDGPTQFLPVLALDWSLSNDLSVEGWFGPWEIREPRVDIVWEAFSEWDLFAGFGYRRDRFRLDDFSGIDIDVDGDIDDETIEEWYQGVGQDSAFPIWVGARYVPSVYQSFEVRVGRDMSGELQLRDREGVQILSSDYKGGLSVSLRWQLRY
;
A
#
# COMPACT_ATOMS: atom_id res chain seq x y z
N MET A 1 -10.04 -43.23 13.85
CA MET A 1 -9.91 -42.72 12.46
C MET A 1 -9.81 -41.21 12.52
N SER A 2 -9.07 -40.60 11.61
CA SER A 2 -8.46 -39.27 11.81
C SER A 2 -9.47 -38.13 11.90
N LEU A 3 -9.20 -37.17 12.79
CA LEU A 3 -9.62 -35.78 12.58
C LEU A 3 -8.72 -35.16 11.51
N THR A 4 -9.27 -34.19 10.78
CA THR A 4 -8.53 -33.27 9.91
C THR A 4 -9.21 -31.92 10.03
N THR A 5 -8.49 -30.89 10.48
CA THR A 5 -9.01 -29.54 10.73
C THR A 5 -8.17 -28.55 9.93
N LEU A 6 -8.81 -27.69 9.13
CA LEU A 6 -8.15 -26.86 8.12
C LEU A 6 -8.94 -25.55 7.89
N ILE A 7 -8.38 -24.39 7.50
CA ILE A 7 -7.00 -23.84 7.45
C ILE A 7 -7.16 -22.29 7.25
N ALA A 8 -6.19 -21.44 7.64
CA ALA A 8 -6.23 -19.98 7.38
C ALA A 8 -5.30 -19.56 6.20
N CYS A 9 -5.54 -18.38 5.61
CA CYS A 9 -4.96 -18.01 4.32
C CYS A 9 -4.41 -16.56 4.24
N GLN A 10 -3.15 -16.36 4.65
CA GLN A 10 -2.24 -15.34 4.10
C GLN A 10 -0.83 -15.91 4.00
N VAL A 11 -0.18 -15.80 2.83
CA VAL A 11 1.23 -16.18 2.64
C VAL A 11 1.96 -14.97 2.03
N LEU A 12 2.72 -14.27 2.86
CA LEU A 12 3.73 -13.28 2.46
C LEU A 12 4.99 -13.60 3.24
N ALA A 13 5.83 -14.48 2.68
CA ALA A 13 7.09 -14.96 3.26
C ALA A 13 7.07 -15.21 4.78
N ALA A 14 5.92 -15.68 5.30
CA ALA A 14 5.74 -15.98 6.70
C ALA A 14 6.80 -17.01 7.11
N ALA A 15 7.46 -16.77 8.23
CA ALA A 15 8.46 -17.67 8.73
C ALA A 15 7.83 -18.81 9.54
N ASP A 16 6.79 -19.44 8.98
CA ASP A 16 6.28 -20.80 9.25
C ASP A 16 6.43 -21.17 10.73
N VAL A 17 5.62 -20.51 11.56
CA VAL A 17 5.63 -20.51 13.04
C VAL A 17 4.71 -21.64 13.53
N PRO A 18 5.25 -22.75 14.08
CA PRO A 18 4.42 -23.85 14.55
C PRO A 18 3.52 -23.41 15.70
N GLY A 19 2.20 -23.42 15.50
CA GLY A 19 1.21 -23.06 16.52
C GLY A 19 0.10 -22.14 16.04
N ARG A 20 0.34 -21.35 14.98
CA ARG A 20 -0.73 -20.68 14.20
C ARG A 20 -1.66 -21.76 13.61
N ARG A 21 -2.93 -21.43 13.31
CA ARG A 21 -3.76 -22.28 12.43
C ARG A 21 -2.95 -22.63 11.19
N GLU A 22 -2.88 -23.94 10.87
CA GLU A 22 -2.05 -24.45 9.77
C GLU A 22 -2.22 -23.58 8.51
N GLU A 23 -1.12 -23.15 7.89
CA GLU A 23 -1.16 -22.48 6.59
C GLU A 23 -1.41 -23.52 5.49
N LEU A 24 -2.18 -23.15 4.45
CA LEU A 24 -2.46 -24.04 3.31
C LEU A 24 -1.18 -24.71 2.83
N PRO A 25 -1.13 -26.05 2.65
CA PRO A 25 0.07 -26.73 2.21
C PRO A 25 0.56 -26.06 0.90
N PRO A 26 1.73 -25.38 0.94
CA PRO A 26 2.17 -24.54 -0.17
C PRO A 26 2.24 -25.33 -1.49
N PRO A 27 1.93 -24.68 -2.63
CA PRO A 27 1.49 -25.34 -3.85
C PRO A 27 2.40 -26.50 -4.25
N PRO A 28 1.85 -27.63 -4.75
CA PRO A 28 2.66 -28.73 -5.24
C PRO A 28 3.73 -28.26 -6.23
N LEU A 29 4.87 -28.95 -6.26
CA LEU A 29 5.88 -28.71 -7.30
C LEU A 29 5.21 -28.77 -8.68
N SER A 30 5.56 -27.80 -9.54
CA SER A 30 4.92 -27.53 -10.85
C SER A 30 3.44 -27.10 -10.84
N GLN A 31 2.88 -26.70 -9.70
CA GLN A 31 1.62 -25.96 -9.63
C GLN A 31 1.86 -24.53 -9.12
N ALA A 32 0.93 -23.64 -9.46
CA ALA A 32 0.85 -22.29 -8.94
C ALA A 32 -0.58 -22.04 -8.46
N PHE A 33 -0.74 -21.34 -7.35
CA PHE A 33 -2.04 -20.78 -6.96
C PHE A 33 -2.18 -19.38 -7.53
N VAL A 34 -3.40 -18.98 -7.84
CA VAL A 34 -3.71 -17.61 -8.26
C VAL A 34 -4.76 -17.03 -7.33
N SER A 35 -4.47 -15.85 -6.78
CA SER A 35 -5.39 -15.09 -5.93
C SER A 35 -5.82 -13.81 -6.63
N LEU A 36 -7.12 -13.65 -6.82
CA LEU A 36 -7.77 -12.38 -7.16
C LEU A 36 -8.02 -11.60 -5.87
N ILE A 37 -7.65 -10.33 -5.85
CA ILE A 37 -7.84 -9.43 -4.70
C ILE A 37 -8.62 -8.21 -5.19
N LEU A 38 -9.70 -7.86 -4.49
CA LEU A 38 -10.36 -6.56 -4.62
C LEU A 38 -10.23 -5.84 -3.28
N ASP A 39 -9.87 -4.57 -3.30
CA ASP A 39 -9.92 -3.70 -2.12
C ASP A 39 -10.58 -2.38 -2.50
N GLY A 40 -11.41 -1.83 -1.61
CA GLY A 40 -12.05 -0.54 -1.80
C GLY A 40 -12.16 0.19 -0.47
N GLY A 41 -11.82 1.47 -0.45
CA GLY A 41 -11.80 2.28 0.76
C GLY A 41 -12.26 3.71 0.55
N PHE A 42 -12.65 4.35 1.64
CA PHE A 42 -13.10 5.73 1.67
C PHE A 42 -12.64 6.42 2.96
N MET A 43 -12.22 7.67 2.83
CA MET A 43 -11.97 8.62 3.92
C MET A 43 -12.71 9.92 3.60
N ASN A 44 -13.45 10.45 4.57
CA ASN A 44 -14.31 11.62 4.36
C ASN A 44 -13.77 12.89 5.03
N ASN A 45 -14.04 14.03 4.39
CA ASN A 45 -14.10 15.38 4.98
C ASN A 45 -13.02 15.66 6.04
N THR A 46 -11.77 15.62 5.59
CA THR A 46 -10.58 15.87 6.41
C THR A 46 -10.04 17.26 6.08
N GLU A 47 -9.97 18.16 7.07
CA GLU A 47 -9.30 19.45 6.91
C GLU A 47 -7.78 19.26 6.73
N VAL A 48 -7.22 19.83 5.66
CA VAL A 48 -5.80 19.72 5.25
C VAL A 48 -5.17 21.10 5.02
N GLY A 49 -5.46 22.05 5.91
CA GLY A 49 -4.81 23.36 5.92
C GLY A 49 -4.99 24.12 4.61
N GLU A 50 -3.90 24.42 3.92
CA GLU A 50 -3.91 25.17 2.66
C GLU A 50 -4.56 24.38 1.51
N PHE A 51 -4.75 23.05 1.65
CA PHE A 51 -5.47 22.20 0.69
C PHE A 51 -7.01 22.14 0.92
N GLY A 52 -7.56 22.85 1.91
CA GLY A 52 -8.99 22.80 2.22
C GLY A 52 -9.44 21.46 2.81
N ASP A 53 -10.70 21.08 2.56
CA ASP A 53 -11.31 19.81 2.96
C ASP A 53 -11.08 18.73 1.88
N LEU A 54 -10.41 17.63 2.27
CA LEU A 54 -10.18 16.45 1.44
C LEU A 54 -11.18 15.33 1.74
N SER A 55 -11.77 14.77 0.68
CA SER A 55 -12.31 13.41 0.69
C SER A 55 -11.55 12.52 -0.30
N LYS A 56 -11.34 11.24 0.05
CA LYS A 56 -10.57 10.29 -0.76
C LYS A 56 -11.30 8.96 -0.90
N ARG A 57 -11.48 8.49 -2.13
CA ARG A 57 -11.96 7.14 -2.46
C ARG A 57 -10.81 6.35 -3.11
N SER A 58 -10.55 5.15 -2.63
CA SER A 58 -9.55 4.24 -3.22
C SER A 58 -10.24 2.94 -3.67
N THR A 59 -9.77 2.37 -4.77
CA THR A 59 -10.20 1.04 -5.24
C THR A 59 -9.03 0.36 -5.93
N SER A 60 -8.79 -0.92 -5.64
CA SER A 60 -7.76 -1.72 -6.29
C SER A 60 -8.24 -3.09 -6.75
N LEU A 61 -7.60 -3.56 -7.82
CA LEU A 61 -7.69 -4.91 -8.35
C LEU A 61 -6.28 -5.50 -8.38
N GLY A 62 -6.06 -6.56 -7.60
CA GLY A 62 -4.83 -7.32 -7.52
C GLY A 62 -4.97 -8.73 -8.10
N VAL A 63 -3.91 -9.21 -8.73
CA VAL A 63 -3.69 -10.62 -9.07
C VAL A 63 -2.34 -11.03 -8.48
N LEU A 64 -2.34 -12.05 -7.64
CA LEU A 64 -1.15 -12.68 -7.08
C LEU A 64 -1.05 -14.11 -7.62
N ALA A 65 0.02 -14.44 -8.32
CA ALA A 65 0.36 -15.82 -8.70
C ALA A 65 1.56 -16.27 -7.86
N GLU A 66 1.44 -17.41 -7.18
CA GLU A 66 2.47 -17.93 -6.28
C GLU A 66 2.79 -19.38 -6.61
N GLY A 67 4.02 -19.83 -6.40
CA GLY A 67 4.41 -21.19 -6.75
C GLY A 67 5.75 -21.66 -6.21
N ARG A 68 6.10 -22.90 -6.57
CA ARG A 68 7.37 -23.53 -6.17
C ARG A 68 8.21 -23.92 -7.37
N LEU A 69 9.46 -23.44 -7.39
CA LEU A 69 10.50 -23.92 -8.31
C LEU A 69 11.19 -25.17 -7.76
N THR A 70 11.38 -25.23 -6.44
CA THR A 70 11.95 -26.41 -5.75
C THR A 70 11.25 -26.63 -4.40
N ARG A 71 11.66 -27.65 -3.63
CA ARG A 71 11.14 -27.88 -2.27
C ARG A 71 11.42 -26.72 -1.30
N ASN A 72 12.42 -25.89 -1.61
CA ASN A 72 12.90 -24.84 -0.74
C ASN A 72 12.94 -23.45 -1.40
N LEU A 73 12.62 -23.31 -2.68
CA LEU A 73 12.56 -22.05 -3.43
C LEU A 73 11.14 -21.81 -3.94
N HIS A 74 10.54 -20.75 -3.43
CA HIS A 74 9.22 -20.24 -3.78
C HIS A 74 9.35 -18.95 -4.60
N TRP A 75 8.31 -18.61 -5.35
CA TRP A 75 8.22 -17.39 -6.14
C TRP A 75 6.81 -16.82 -6.08
N ASP A 76 6.70 -15.50 -6.07
CA ASP A 76 5.44 -14.77 -5.98
C ASP A 76 5.44 -13.62 -7.00
N LEU A 77 4.42 -13.53 -7.84
CA LEU A 77 4.23 -12.49 -8.86
C LEU A 77 2.93 -11.73 -8.58
N ARG A 78 3.03 -10.43 -8.27
CA ARG A 78 1.88 -9.55 -8.04
C ARG A 78 1.72 -8.55 -9.19
N LEU A 79 0.51 -8.42 -9.70
CA LEU A 79 0.05 -7.30 -10.52
C LEU A 79 -1.09 -6.60 -9.80
N GLU A 80 -1.02 -5.28 -9.64
CA GLU A 80 -2.05 -4.48 -8.99
C GLU A 80 -2.38 -3.25 -9.85
N GLN A 81 -3.65 -2.94 -9.99
CA GLN A 81 -4.13 -1.65 -10.49
C GLN A 81 -4.97 -0.99 -9.40
N ARG A 82 -4.48 0.14 -8.87
CA ARG A 82 -5.21 1.03 -7.95
C ARG A 82 -5.69 2.28 -8.68
N PHE A 83 -6.80 2.81 -8.19
CA PHE A 83 -7.42 4.07 -8.57
C PHE A 83 -7.71 4.85 -7.29
N ASP A 84 -7.25 6.08 -7.20
CA ASP A 84 -7.53 6.99 -6.08
C ASP A 84 -8.17 8.27 -6.59
N ASP A 85 -9.41 8.50 -6.17
CA ASP A 85 -10.18 9.68 -6.47
C ASP A 85 -10.08 10.62 -5.26
N TYR A 86 -9.44 11.77 -5.48
CA TYR A 86 -9.29 12.86 -4.50
C TYR A 86 -10.31 13.93 -4.88
N ASP A 87 -10.97 14.46 -3.86
CA ASP A 87 -12.08 15.40 -3.96
C ASP A 87 -11.79 16.52 -2.95
N PHE A 88 -11.25 17.63 -3.45
CA PHE A 88 -10.87 18.81 -2.65
C PHE A 88 -11.99 19.85 -2.69
N SER A 89 -12.27 20.47 -1.53
CA SER A 89 -13.37 21.41 -1.36
C SER A 89 -13.10 22.42 -0.25
N GLY A 90 -13.90 23.49 -0.16
CA GLY A 90 -13.72 24.53 0.85
C GLY A 90 -12.69 25.59 0.45
N THR A 91 -12.37 26.50 1.36
CA THR A 91 -11.64 27.75 1.07
C THR A 91 -10.12 27.58 1.11
N GLY A 92 -9.59 26.54 0.47
CA GLY A 92 -8.15 26.26 0.44
C GLY A 92 -7.75 25.49 -0.81
N VAL A 93 -6.98 26.17 -1.68
CA VAL A 93 -5.85 25.68 -2.51
C VAL A 93 -5.25 26.90 -3.24
N LEU A 94 -6.07 27.89 -3.62
CA LEU A 94 -5.65 29.18 -4.20
C LEU A 94 -6.57 30.33 -3.77
N ASP A 95 -6.36 30.90 -2.59
CA ASP A 95 -7.11 32.10 -2.14
C ASP A 95 -6.63 33.36 -2.88
N GLY A 96 -7.21 33.59 -4.06
CA GLY A 96 -7.11 34.84 -4.83
C GLY A 96 -8.46 35.54 -5.07
N GLY A 97 -9.58 34.92 -4.66
CA GLY A 97 -10.93 35.46 -4.89
C GLY A 97 -12.06 34.56 -4.37
N ASP A 98 -13.25 35.14 -4.24
CA ASP A 98 -14.44 34.50 -3.64
C ASP A 98 -15.10 33.38 -4.50
N ASP A 99 -14.45 32.93 -5.59
CA ASP A 99 -15.02 32.09 -6.64
C ASP A 99 -14.20 30.79 -6.83
N PHE A 100 -14.39 29.82 -5.93
CA PHE A 100 -13.78 28.49 -6.02
C PHE A 100 -14.46 27.67 -7.13
N ASP A 101 -13.81 27.51 -8.28
CA ASP A 101 -14.25 26.49 -9.25
C ASP A 101 -13.77 25.10 -8.80
N SER A 102 -14.70 24.15 -8.88
CA SER A 102 -14.46 22.71 -8.81
C SER A 102 -13.40 22.16 -9.78
N SER A 103 -12.97 22.92 -10.79
CA SER A 103 -11.80 22.63 -11.62
C SER A 103 -10.48 22.68 -10.85
N ASP A 104 -10.38 23.57 -9.86
CA ASP A 104 -9.12 24.11 -9.31
C ASP A 104 -8.52 23.20 -8.22
N GLN A 105 -8.58 21.90 -8.48
CA GLN A 105 -8.07 20.87 -7.59
C GLN A 105 -6.61 20.54 -7.93
N PRO A 106 -5.71 20.45 -6.93
CA PRO A 106 -4.27 20.30 -7.15
C PRO A 106 -3.92 18.94 -7.76
N TRP A 107 -4.80 17.95 -7.59
CA TRP A 107 -4.84 16.71 -8.36
C TRP A 107 -6.18 16.00 -8.19
N ARG A 108 -6.46 15.06 -9.09
CA ARG A 108 -7.65 14.20 -9.08
C ARG A 108 -7.36 12.90 -9.82
N ASN A 109 -8.05 11.81 -9.48
CA ASN A 109 -8.02 10.55 -10.23
C ASN A 109 -6.58 10.05 -10.54
N ILE A 110 -5.90 9.55 -9.51
CA ILE A 110 -4.57 8.95 -9.60
C ILE A 110 -4.71 7.45 -9.94
N TYR A 111 -3.94 7.02 -10.94
CA TYR A 111 -3.87 5.65 -11.43
C TYR A 111 -2.51 5.08 -11.02
N THR A 112 -2.49 4.04 -10.19
CA THR A 112 -1.25 3.33 -9.83
C THR A 112 -1.27 1.90 -10.36
N THR A 113 -0.38 1.59 -11.29
CA THR A 113 -0.08 0.21 -11.70
C THR A 113 1.17 -0.28 -10.96
N THR A 114 1.12 -1.45 -10.32
CA THR A 114 2.27 -2.06 -9.63
C THR A 114 2.50 -3.47 -10.15
N LEU A 115 3.74 -3.80 -10.50
CA LEU A 115 4.18 -5.16 -10.85
C LEU A 115 5.37 -5.54 -9.97
N GLY A 116 5.26 -6.64 -9.23
CA GLY A 116 6.29 -7.13 -8.31
C GLY A 116 6.56 -8.62 -8.50
N LEU A 117 7.82 -9.02 -8.40
CA LEU A 117 8.28 -10.41 -8.43
C LEU A 117 9.20 -10.65 -7.23
N GLU A 118 8.85 -11.63 -6.40
CA GLU A 118 9.60 -12.04 -5.22
C GLU A 118 10.00 -13.51 -5.27
N PHE A 119 11.05 -13.82 -4.51
CA PHE A 119 11.55 -15.16 -4.28
C PHE A 119 11.88 -15.33 -2.80
N SER A 120 11.55 -16.50 -2.25
CA SER A 120 11.98 -16.87 -0.91
C SER A 120 12.62 -18.27 -0.90
N ARG A 121 13.68 -18.43 -0.12
CA ARG A 121 14.48 -19.65 -0.02
C ARG A 121 14.68 -20.07 1.44
N LYS A 122 14.07 -21.18 1.83
CA LYS A 122 14.16 -21.75 3.18
C LYS A 122 15.37 -22.68 3.35
N GLU A 123 16.20 -22.43 4.35
CA GLU A 123 17.38 -23.21 4.71
C GLU A 123 17.44 -23.41 6.23
N GLY A 124 16.84 -24.52 6.69
CA GLY A 124 16.71 -24.83 8.11
C GLY A 124 15.86 -23.80 8.85
N VAL A 125 16.47 -23.10 9.81
CA VAL A 125 15.83 -22.04 10.60
C VAL A 125 15.83 -20.66 9.92
N ARG A 126 16.46 -20.52 8.75
CA ARG A 126 16.56 -19.25 8.01
C ARG A 126 15.72 -19.30 6.74
N THR A 127 15.15 -18.15 6.37
CA THR A 127 14.56 -17.90 5.06
C THR A 127 15.22 -16.67 4.48
N ALA A 128 15.98 -16.81 3.41
CA ALA A 128 16.43 -15.68 2.60
C ALA A 128 15.29 -15.26 1.67
N PHE A 129 15.07 -13.97 1.48
CA PHE A 129 14.02 -13.46 0.59
C PHE A 129 14.52 -12.24 -0.17
N GLY A 130 13.87 -11.93 -1.28
CA GLY A 130 14.16 -10.74 -2.08
C GLY A 130 13.33 -10.69 -3.35
N GLY A 131 13.31 -9.54 -3.99
CA GLY A 131 12.41 -9.29 -5.11
C GLY A 131 12.62 -7.93 -5.74
N VAL A 132 12.06 -7.79 -6.95
CA VAL A 132 12.14 -6.58 -7.78
C VAL A 132 10.77 -6.24 -8.33
N GLY A 133 10.54 -4.96 -8.59
CA GLY A 133 9.27 -4.49 -9.09
C GLY A 133 9.32 -3.08 -9.60
N VAL A 134 8.24 -2.71 -10.28
CA VAL A 134 8.02 -1.41 -10.90
C VAL A 134 6.63 -0.92 -10.53
N GLN A 135 6.55 0.37 -10.24
CA GLN A 135 5.30 1.07 -10.01
C GLN A 135 5.22 2.23 -10.99
N ALA A 136 4.05 2.46 -11.58
CA ALA A 136 3.73 3.66 -12.34
C ALA A 136 2.52 4.32 -11.69
N SER A 137 2.68 5.53 -11.14
CA SER A 137 1.65 6.26 -10.40
C SER A 137 1.48 7.66 -10.97
N ARG A 138 0.31 7.97 -11.54
CA ARG A 138 0.10 9.18 -12.35
C ARG A 138 -1.36 9.63 -12.40
N GLN A 139 -1.61 10.91 -12.63
CA GLN A 139 -2.92 11.43 -13.04
C GLN A 139 -3.27 10.94 -14.45
N ARG A 140 -4.58 10.89 -14.77
CA ARG A 140 -5.12 10.23 -15.99
C ARG A 140 -4.41 10.59 -17.28
N SER A 141 -4.04 11.85 -17.47
CA SER A 141 -3.56 12.40 -18.75
C SER A 141 -2.03 12.43 -18.88
N ALA A 142 -1.29 12.22 -17.78
CA ALA A 142 0.18 12.19 -17.78
C ALA A 142 0.71 10.90 -18.46
N GLU A 143 1.91 10.95 -19.04
CA GLU A 143 2.51 9.75 -19.66
C GLU A 143 2.88 8.67 -18.62
N TYR A 144 2.83 7.40 -19.04
CA TYR A 144 3.26 6.27 -18.19
C TYR A 144 4.76 6.29 -17.87
N GLY A 145 5.58 6.99 -18.67
CA GLY A 145 7.03 7.05 -18.49
C GLY A 145 7.44 7.82 -17.23
N ASP A 146 6.74 8.92 -16.93
CA ASP A 146 7.22 9.92 -15.98
C ASP A 146 6.70 9.71 -14.55
N GLY A 147 5.69 8.86 -14.39
CA GLY A 147 5.19 8.39 -13.09
C GLY A 147 5.85 7.12 -12.58
N ARG A 148 6.96 6.66 -13.17
CA ARG A 148 7.57 5.36 -12.84
C ARG A 148 8.56 5.41 -11.67
N ALA A 149 8.63 4.32 -10.92
CA ALA A 149 9.61 4.07 -9.87
C ALA A 149 9.94 2.57 -9.82
N PHE A 150 11.24 2.22 -9.86
CA PHE A 150 11.69 0.86 -9.61
C PHE A 150 12.02 0.62 -8.13
N ALA A 151 11.78 -0.59 -7.64
CA ALA A 151 12.16 -1.03 -6.30
C ALA A 151 12.79 -2.42 -6.35
N GLY A 152 13.84 -2.61 -5.56
CA GLY A 152 14.47 -3.89 -5.30
C GLY A 152 14.68 -4.08 -3.80
N HIS A 153 14.62 -5.31 -3.31
CA HIS A 153 14.91 -5.60 -1.91
C HIS A 153 15.50 -6.98 -1.72
N TRP A 154 16.12 -7.18 -0.56
CA TRP A 154 16.51 -8.49 -0.05
C TRP A 154 16.54 -8.48 1.47
N GLY A 155 16.42 -9.66 2.09
CA GLY A 155 16.51 -9.82 3.53
C GLY A 155 16.70 -11.27 3.94
N VAL A 156 16.80 -11.46 5.25
CA VAL A 156 16.83 -12.79 5.88
C VAL A 156 15.97 -12.79 7.12
N THR A 157 15.07 -13.75 7.21
CA THR A 157 14.28 -14.05 8.41
C THR A 157 14.90 -15.25 9.11
N THR A 158 15.07 -15.16 10.43
CA THR A 158 15.56 -16.26 11.28
C THR A 158 14.48 -16.61 12.29
N ARG A 159 14.12 -17.90 12.38
CA ARG A 159 13.31 -18.42 13.47
C ARG A 159 14.19 -18.66 14.69
N TYR A 160 13.84 -18.01 15.80
CA TYR A 160 14.59 -18.06 17.06
C TYR A 160 13.97 -19.07 18.06
N SER A 161 12.67 -19.31 17.95
CA SER A 161 11.92 -20.32 18.70
C SER A 161 10.70 -20.76 17.88
N ASP A 162 9.93 -21.74 18.34
CA ASP A 162 8.71 -22.14 17.64
C ASP A 162 7.69 -20.99 17.57
N ASP A 163 7.68 -20.07 18.54
CA ASP A 163 6.76 -18.93 18.61
C ASP A 163 7.28 -17.62 17.99
N LEU A 164 8.57 -17.52 17.64
CA LEU A 164 9.18 -16.25 17.22
C LEU A 164 10.12 -16.40 16.03
N ALA A 165 9.81 -15.66 14.97
CA ALA A 165 10.70 -15.36 13.88
C ALA A 165 10.88 -13.85 13.69
N PHE A 166 12.12 -13.44 13.43
CA PHE A 166 12.46 -12.05 13.15
C PHE A 166 13.41 -11.98 11.96
N GLY A 167 13.17 -11.01 11.08
CA GLY A 167 13.93 -10.79 9.87
C GLY A 167 14.26 -9.34 9.64
N TRP A 168 15.33 -9.14 8.90
CA TRP A 168 15.84 -7.82 8.53
C TRP A 168 16.39 -7.86 7.10
N GLY A 169 16.44 -6.70 6.47
CA GLY A 169 16.89 -6.56 5.09
C GLY A 169 17.03 -5.10 4.68
N LEU A 170 17.18 -4.87 3.38
CA LEU A 170 17.28 -3.56 2.77
C LEU A 170 16.39 -3.52 1.52
N CYS A 171 15.64 -2.44 1.37
CA CYS A 171 15.00 -2.05 0.13
C CYS A 171 15.71 -0.81 -0.44
N ILE A 172 15.95 -0.85 -1.75
CA ILE A 172 16.40 0.28 -2.55
C ILE A 172 15.25 0.62 -3.48
N ARG A 173 14.73 1.84 -3.39
CA ARG A 173 13.57 2.30 -4.17
C ARG A 173 13.86 3.66 -4.80
N GLU A 174 13.64 3.76 -6.10
CA GLU A 174 13.58 5.05 -6.80
C GLU A 174 12.29 5.79 -6.39
N GLN A 175 12.33 7.12 -6.43
CA GLN A 175 11.14 7.95 -6.27
C GLN A 175 10.81 8.63 -7.59
N ILE A 176 9.52 8.83 -7.85
CA ILE A 176 9.05 9.77 -8.87
C ILE A 176 9.57 11.16 -8.45
N ASP A 177 10.45 11.73 -9.26
CA ASP A 177 11.31 12.90 -9.00
C ASP A 177 11.73 13.05 -7.54
N GLY A 178 12.62 12.15 -7.13
CA GLY A 178 13.31 12.24 -5.86
C GLY A 178 14.55 11.35 -5.80
N PRO A 179 15.42 11.57 -4.81
CA PRO A 179 16.59 10.74 -4.60
C PRO A 179 16.18 9.29 -4.29
N THR A 180 17.01 8.33 -4.72
CA THR A 180 16.86 6.92 -4.35
C THR A 180 16.83 6.76 -2.83
N GLN A 181 15.83 6.04 -2.33
CA GLN A 181 15.67 5.73 -0.91
C GLN A 181 16.31 4.39 -0.56
N PHE A 182 16.87 4.34 0.64
CA PHE A 182 17.41 3.15 1.27
C PHE A 182 16.62 2.92 2.56
N LEU A 183 15.73 1.93 2.54
CA LEU A 183 14.77 1.68 3.62
C LEU A 183 15.08 0.34 4.30
N PRO A 184 15.16 0.27 5.63
CA PRO A 184 15.30 -1.00 6.32
C PRO A 184 14.04 -1.84 6.11
N VAL A 185 14.23 -3.07 5.65
CA VAL A 185 13.17 -4.08 5.66
C VAL A 185 13.23 -4.79 7.00
N LEU A 186 12.08 -4.98 7.63
CA LEU A 186 11.88 -5.75 8.84
C LEU A 186 10.79 -6.79 8.58
N ALA A 187 10.89 -7.93 9.25
CA ALA A 187 9.86 -8.94 9.31
C ALA A 187 9.72 -9.41 10.77
N LEU A 188 8.51 -9.46 11.28
CA LEU A 188 8.19 -9.97 12.61
C LEU A 188 7.01 -10.93 12.49
N ASP A 189 7.20 -12.13 13.01
CA ASP A 189 6.11 -13.09 13.22
C ASP A 189 6.27 -13.64 14.64
N TRP A 190 5.38 -13.22 15.54
CA TRP A 190 5.46 -13.55 16.95
C TRP A 190 4.11 -14.04 17.49
N SER A 191 4.03 -15.33 17.78
CA SER A 191 2.95 -15.94 18.56
C SER A 191 3.11 -15.54 20.04
N LEU A 192 2.10 -14.84 20.58
CA LEU A 192 1.99 -14.53 22.01
C LEU A 192 1.23 -15.64 22.76
N SER A 193 0.29 -16.28 22.08
CA SER A 193 -0.47 -17.45 22.52
C SER A 193 -1.09 -18.14 21.31
N ASN A 194 -1.69 -19.32 21.51
CA ASN A 194 -2.31 -20.13 20.46
C ASN A 194 -3.24 -19.35 19.50
N ASP A 195 -3.93 -18.32 20.00
CA ASP A 195 -4.92 -17.56 19.23
C ASP A 195 -4.48 -16.09 18.98
N LEU A 196 -3.31 -15.65 19.46
CA LEU A 196 -2.89 -14.24 19.42
C LEU A 196 -1.47 -14.08 18.87
N SER A 197 -1.33 -13.38 17.75
CA SER A 197 -0.06 -13.07 17.08
C SER A 197 0.20 -11.56 16.97
N VAL A 198 1.47 -11.22 16.80
CA VAL A 198 1.93 -9.92 16.30
C VAL A 198 2.67 -10.16 14.98
N GLU A 199 2.18 -9.51 13.94
CA GLU A 199 2.64 -9.63 12.56
C GLU A 199 3.16 -8.28 12.09
N GLY A 200 4.37 -8.23 11.54
CA GLY A 200 4.94 -7.01 11.01
C GLY A 200 5.68 -7.30 9.71
N TRP A 201 5.29 -6.61 8.63
CA TRP A 201 5.92 -6.80 7.32
C TRP A 201 6.21 -5.47 6.64
N PHE A 202 7.45 -5.33 6.20
CA PHE A 202 8.01 -4.10 5.64
C PHE A 202 8.74 -4.41 4.30
N GLY A 203 8.21 -5.36 3.50
CA GLY A 203 8.69 -5.70 2.15
C GLY A 203 8.30 -4.68 1.08
N PRO A 204 8.76 -4.78 -0.18
CA PRO A 204 8.76 -3.70 -1.18
C PRO A 204 7.38 -3.29 -1.72
N TRP A 205 6.38 -4.19 -1.68
CA TRP A 205 5.01 -3.93 -2.12
C TRP A 205 4.21 -3.31 -0.99
N GLU A 206 4.39 -3.86 0.21
CA GLU A 206 3.90 -3.29 1.45
C GLU A 206 4.72 -2.06 1.89
N ILE A 207 5.84 -1.70 1.26
CA ILE A 207 6.63 -0.48 1.60
C ILE A 207 5.87 0.82 1.27
N ARG A 208 4.78 0.74 0.50
CA ARG A 208 3.79 1.82 0.38
C ARG A 208 3.02 2.07 1.66
N GLU A 209 2.82 1.04 2.48
CA GLU A 209 2.07 1.01 3.74
C GLU A 209 2.68 -0.02 4.73
N PRO A 210 3.97 0.11 5.12
CA PRO A 210 4.61 -0.78 6.08
C PRO A 210 3.81 -0.80 7.38
N ARG A 211 3.47 -2.00 7.86
CA ARG A 211 2.50 -2.15 8.93
C ARG A 211 2.85 -3.21 9.96
N VAL A 212 2.28 -3.01 11.15
CA VAL A 212 2.26 -3.97 12.24
C VAL A 212 0.81 -4.18 12.64
N ASP A 213 0.37 -5.44 12.60
CA ASP A 213 -0.95 -5.91 13.02
C ASP A 213 -0.81 -6.81 14.25
N ILE A 214 -1.67 -6.61 15.24
CA ILE A 214 -1.95 -7.60 16.29
C ILE A 214 -3.19 -8.35 15.81
N VAL A 215 -3.10 -9.68 15.68
CA VAL A 215 -4.19 -10.52 15.17
C VAL A 215 -4.63 -11.49 16.25
N TRP A 216 -5.94 -11.55 16.50
CA TRP A 216 -6.59 -12.47 17.42
C TRP A 216 -7.55 -13.38 16.64
N GLU A 217 -7.27 -14.67 16.59
CA GLU A 217 -8.07 -15.70 15.92
C GLU A 217 -9.36 -16.05 16.71
N ALA A 218 -10.16 -15.04 17.04
CA ALA A 218 -11.24 -15.09 18.02
C ALA A 218 -12.27 -16.23 17.82
N PHE A 219 -12.54 -16.63 16.57
CA PHE A 219 -13.41 -17.77 16.24
C PHE A 219 -12.85 -18.57 15.06
N SER A 220 -13.38 -19.76 14.80
CA SER A 220 -12.87 -20.70 13.76
C SER A 220 -12.81 -20.15 12.34
N GLU A 221 -13.58 -19.10 12.04
CA GLU A 221 -13.69 -18.46 10.73
C GLU A 221 -13.48 -16.93 10.80
N TRP A 222 -13.13 -16.39 11.98
CA TRP A 222 -13.03 -14.94 12.19
C TRP A 222 -11.73 -14.57 12.92
N ASP A 223 -10.94 -13.73 12.27
CA ASP A 223 -9.80 -13.04 12.87
C ASP A 223 -10.24 -11.60 13.22
N LEU A 224 -9.95 -11.13 14.43
CA LEU A 224 -10.05 -9.73 14.81
C LEU A 224 -8.64 -9.14 14.84
N PHE A 225 -8.43 -7.95 14.29
CA PHE A 225 -7.09 -7.36 14.24
C PHE A 225 -7.10 -5.86 14.54
N ALA A 226 -5.97 -5.38 15.04
CA ALA A 226 -5.71 -3.97 15.28
C ALA A 226 -4.27 -3.66 14.90
N GLY A 227 -4.05 -2.56 14.18
CA GLY A 227 -2.73 -2.28 13.61
C GLY A 227 -2.47 -0.81 13.37
N PHE A 228 -1.23 -0.54 12.97
CA PHE A 228 -0.76 0.76 12.54
C PHE A 228 0.29 0.60 11.45
N GLY A 229 0.49 1.65 10.67
CA GLY A 229 1.51 1.67 9.63
C GLY A 229 1.89 3.07 9.21
N TYR A 230 2.68 3.16 8.15
CA TYR A 230 3.05 4.42 7.52
C TYR A 230 2.76 4.35 6.02
N ARG A 231 1.78 5.11 5.52
CA ARG A 231 1.47 5.20 4.09
C ARG A 231 2.32 6.29 3.43
N ARG A 232 2.87 6.04 2.24
CA ARG A 232 3.44 7.09 1.37
C ARG A 232 3.23 6.76 -0.10
N ASP A 233 2.38 7.56 -0.74
CA ASP A 233 2.15 7.56 -2.18
C ASP A 233 2.74 8.84 -2.79
N ARG A 234 3.53 8.68 -3.87
CA ARG A 234 3.91 9.78 -4.77
C ARG A 234 3.34 9.47 -6.15
N PHE A 235 3.01 10.51 -6.91
CA PHE A 235 2.44 10.37 -8.25
C PHE A 235 2.73 11.57 -9.13
N ARG A 236 2.90 11.33 -10.43
CA ARG A 236 3.09 12.36 -11.46
C ARG A 236 1.76 13.06 -11.75
N LEU A 237 1.76 14.39 -11.73
CA LEU A 237 0.64 15.21 -12.17
C LEU A 237 0.65 15.34 -13.69
N ASP A 238 -0.51 15.61 -14.28
CA ASP A 238 -0.60 15.88 -15.72
C ASP A 238 -0.48 17.38 -16.02
N ASP A 239 -0.44 17.72 -17.31
CA ASP A 239 -0.30 19.11 -17.77
C ASP A 239 -1.54 19.99 -17.46
N PHE A 240 -2.58 19.46 -16.80
CA PHE A 240 -3.83 20.16 -16.50
C PHE A 240 -4.31 19.85 -15.07
N SER A 241 -3.41 19.95 -14.09
CA SER A 241 -3.70 19.82 -12.66
C SER A 241 -4.39 21.07 -12.09
N GLY A 242 -5.59 21.35 -12.62
CA GLY A 242 -6.65 22.18 -12.03
C GLY A 242 -6.46 23.69 -12.07
N ILE A 243 -5.24 24.18 -11.83
CA ILE A 243 -4.97 25.61 -11.63
C ILE A 243 -5.00 26.37 -12.95
N ASP A 244 -6.11 27.04 -13.24
CA ASP A 244 -6.28 27.95 -14.38
C ASP A 244 -5.93 29.38 -13.92
N ILE A 245 -4.70 29.85 -14.20
CA ILE A 245 -4.28 31.24 -13.88
C ILE A 245 -4.77 32.17 -15.00
N ASP A 246 -6.09 32.23 -15.19
CA ASP A 246 -6.74 33.01 -16.24
C ASP A 246 -7.46 34.24 -15.65
N VAL A 247 -6.69 35.12 -15.01
CA VAL A 247 -7.10 36.50 -14.73
C VAL A 247 -6.59 37.39 -15.86
N ASP A 248 -7.50 37.66 -16.81
CA ASP A 248 -7.47 38.67 -17.89
C ASP A 248 -7.21 38.17 -19.33
N GLY A 249 -6.82 36.90 -19.54
CA GLY A 249 -6.77 36.29 -20.89
C GLY A 249 -5.77 36.90 -21.88
N ASP A 250 -4.87 37.78 -21.40
CA ASP A 250 -3.55 37.95 -22.00
C ASP A 250 -2.70 36.77 -21.51
N ILE A 251 -2.23 35.93 -22.44
CA ILE A 251 -1.22 34.92 -22.13
C ILE A 251 0.12 35.65 -21.99
N ASP A 252 0.41 36.06 -20.77
CA ASP A 252 1.74 36.48 -20.37
C ASP A 252 2.70 35.29 -20.54
N ASP A 253 3.56 35.35 -21.58
CA ASP A 253 4.60 34.37 -21.95
C ASP A 253 5.69 34.16 -20.85
N GLU A 254 5.46 34.67 -19.63
CA GLU A 254 6.31 34.61 -18.44
C GLU A 254 5.60 34.05 -17.18
N THR A 255 4.29 33.76 -17.17
CA THR A 255 3.53 33.57 -15.91
C THR A 255 2.92 32.17 -15.65
N ILE A 256 2.91 31.25 -16.62
CA ILE A 256 2.37 29.89 -16.40
C ILE A 256 3.29 28.80 -17.00
N GLU A 257 4.38 28.45 -16.30
CA GLU A 257 5.22 27.27 -16.64
C GLU A 257 5.58 26.37 -15.42
N GLU A 258 5.46 26.84 -14.17
CA GLU A 258 6.12 26.18 -13.03
C GLU A 258 5.42 24.89 -12.49
N TRP A 259 4.14 24.68 -12.76
CA TRP A 259 3.33 23.61 -12.13
C TRP A 259 3.20 22.35 -12.98
N TYR A 260 3.44 22.45 -14.28
CA TYR A 260 3.23 21.37 -15.25
C TYR A 260 4.11 20.17 -14.91
N GLN A 261 3.51 18.98 -14.94
CA GLN A 261 4.22 17.70 -14.69
C GLN A 261 4.82 17.59 -13.29
N GLY A 262 4.33 18.36 -12.31
CA GLY A 262 4.76 18.29 -10.92
C GLY A 262 4.53 16.92 -10.24
N VAL A 263 4.89 16.82 -8.97
CA VAL A 263 4.70 15.60 -8.17
C VAL A 263 3.85 15.87 -6.94
N GLY A 264 2.68 15.23 -6.89
CA GLY A 264 1.87 15.12 -5.69
C GLY A 264 2.38 14.02 -4.76
N GLN A 265 2.24 14.24 -3.46
CA GLN A 265 2.51 13.24 -2.42
C GLN A 265 1.40 13.24 -1.38
N ASP A 266 0.89 12.05 -1.05
CA ASP A 266 0.06 11.77 0.12
C ASP A 266 0.83 10.82 1.05
N SER A 267 1.10 11.25 2.27
CA SER A 267 1.70 10.40 3.29
C SER A 267 0.94 10.47 4.61
N ALA A 268 0.89 9.38 5.35
CA ALA A 268 0.10 9.26 6.57
C ALA A 268 0.65 8.23 7.55
N PHE A 269 0.32 8.38 8.83
CA PHE A 269 0.43 7.33 9.84
C PHE A 269 -0.98 6.78 10.17
N PRO A 270 -1.51 5.83 9.38
CA PRO A 270 -2.78 5.17 9.67
C PRO A 270 -2.73 4.31 10.94
N ILE A 271 -3.84 4.33 11.69
CA ILE A 271 -4.19 3.32 12.71
C ILE A 271 -5.54 2.69 12.36
N TRP A 272 -5.75 1.43 12.71
CA TRP A 272 -7.00 0.72 12.41
C TRP A 272 -7.34 -0.39 13.40
N VAL A 273 -8.61 -0.77 13.35
CA VAL A 273 -9.14 -2.06 13.81
C VAL A 273 -9.91 -2.71 12.67
N GLY A 274 -10.09 -4.03 12.71
CA GLY A 274 -10.83 -4.74 11.69
C GLY A 274 -11.21 -6.15 12.06
N ALA A 275 -11.98 -6.77 11.17
CA ALA A 275 -12.41 -8.16 11.25
C ALA A 275 -12.25 -8.82 9.89
N ARG A 276 -11.74 -10.05 9.88
CA ARG A 276 -11.54 -10.87 8.70
C ARG A 276 -12.36 -12.15 8.83
N TYR A 277 -13.30 -12.35 7.92
CA TYR A 277 -14.07 -13.57 7.77
C TYR A 277 -13.40 -14.48 6.73
N VAL A 278 -13.08 -15.72 7.12
CA VAL A 278 -12.39 -16.72 6.30
C VAL A 278 -13.29 -17.97 6.20
N PRO A 279 -14.36 -17.93 5.38
CA PRO A 279 -15.29 -19.06 5.24
C PRO A 279 -14.67 -20.29 4.58
N SER A 280 -13.53 -20.14 3.90
CA SER A 280 -12.78 -21.25 3.33
C SER A 280 -11.34 -20.86 3.03
N VAL A 281 -10.48 -21.84 2.84
CA VAL A 281 -9.09 -21.65 2.36
C VAL A 281 -8.97 -20.91 1.02
N TYR A 282 -10.07 -20.80 0.27
CA TYR A 282 -10.13 -20.17 -1.04
C TYR A 282 -10.70 -18.74 -0.99
N GLN A 283 -11.31 -18.31 0.12
CA GLN A 283 -12.01 -17.03 0.19
C GLN A 283 -11.85 -16.35 1.55
N SER A 284 -11.52 -15.06 1.52
CA SER A 284 -11.58 -14.21 2.70
C SER A 284 -12.18 -12.84 2.40
N PHE A 285 -12.81 -12.27 3.41
CA PHE A 285 -13.42 -10.95 3.42
C PHE A 285 -12.87 -10.19 4.63
N GLU A 286 -12.26 -9.04 4.43
CA GLU A 286 -11.70 -8.20 5.49
C GLU A 286 -12.42 -6.85 5.48
N VAL A 287 -12.83 -6.38 6.65
CA VAL A 287 -13.31 -5.01 6.86
C VAL A 287 -12.38 -4.31 7.85
N ARG A 288 -11.98 -3.10 7.52
CA ARG A 288 -11.10 -2.26 8.31
C ARG A 288 -11.77 -0.91 8.58
N VAL A 289 -11.63 -0.42 9.79
CA VAL A 289 -12.06 0.92 10.20
C VAL A 289 -10.87 1.60 10.88
N GLY A 290 -10.51 2.79 10.43
CA GLY A 290 -9.30 3.46 10.87
C GLY A 290 -9.37 4.98 10.76
N ARG A 291 -8.21 5.59 10.89
CA ARG A 291 -7.96 7.03 10.67
C ARG A 291 -6.48 7.29 10.49
N ASP A 292 -6.14 8.37 9.80
CA ASP A 292 -4.77 8.85 9.72
C ASP A 292 -4.47 9.76 10.92
N MET A 293 -3.46 9.42 11.73
CA MET A 293 -3.14 10.14 12.99
C MET A 293 -2.24 11.35 12.77
N SER A 294 -1.42 11.29 11.73
CA SER A 294 -0.55 12.35 11.23
C SER A 294 -0.45 12.13 9.73
N GLY A 295 -1.05 13.01 8.94
CA GLY A 295 -0.95 13.03 7.49
C GLY A 295 -0.17 14.25 7.03
N GLU A 296 0.41 14.19 5.83
CA GLU A 296 1.02 15.32 5.13
C GLU A 296 0.72 15.17 3.63
N LEU A 297 0.13 16.21 3.04
CA LEU A 297 0.08 16.39 1.59
C LEU A 297 1.22 17.32 1.16
N GLN A 298 1.91 16.99 0.07
CA GLN A 298 2.89 17.88 -0.56
C GLN A 298 2.64 18.01 -2.07
N LEU A 299 2.84 19.22 -2.60
CA LEU A 299 2.90 19.52 -4.02
C LEU A 299 4.31 20.04 -4.37
N ARG A 300 4.90 19.48 -5.42
CA ARG A 300 6.23 19.86 -5.93
C ARG A 300 6.17 20.16 -7.41
N ASP A 301 7.00 21.10 -7.86
CA ASP A 301 7.18 21.41 -9.28
C ASP A 301 7.97 20.31 -10.00
N ARG A 302 8.30 20.57 -11.26
CA ARG A 302 9.14 19.70 -12.11
C ARG A 302 10.62 19.70 -11.72
N GLU A 303 11.12 20.75 -11.08
CA GLU A 303 12.51 20.82 -10.58
C GLU A 303 12.69 20.12 -9.22
N GLY A 304 11.58 19.72 -8.58
CA GLY A 304 11.52 19.07 -7.27
C GLY A 304 11.43 20.05 -6.09
N VAL A 305 11.30 21.35 -6.35
CA VAL A 305 11.01 22.39 -5.36
C VAL A 305 9.61 22.15 -4.81
N GLN A 306 9.48 22.26 -3.49
CA GLN A 306 8.19 22.16 -2.83
C GLN A 306 7.49 23.52 -2.91
N ILE A 307 6.30 23.55 -3.49
CA ILE A 307 5.45 24.74 -3.42
C ILE A 307 4.54 24.65 -2.18
N LEU A 308 3.74 23.60 -2.09
CA LEU A 308 2.71 23.44 -1.07
C LEU A 308 3.03 22.26 -0.15
N SER A 309 2.82 22.42 1.15
CA SER A 309 2.69 21.30 2.07
C SER A 309 1.70 21.66 3.17
N SER A 310 0.88 20.70 3.59
CA SER A 310 0.05 20.84 4.78
C SER A 310 -0.08 19.51 5.50
N ASP A 311 0.11 19.57 6.82
CA ASP A 311 -0.21 18.48 7.74
C ASP A 311 -1.74 18.34 7.88
N TYR A 312 -2.21 17.10 8.05
CA TYR A 312 -3.61 16.79 8.32
C TYR A 312 -3.80 15.73 9.39
N LYS A 313 -5.03 15.60 9.88
CA LYS A 313 -5.46 14.49 10.75
C LYS A 313 -6.68 13.85 10.12
N GLY A 314 -6.47 12.70 9.48
CA GLY A 314 -7.50 11.97 8.74
C GLY A 314 -8.77 11.78 9.56
N GLY A 315 -9.89 12.00 8.89
CA GLY A 315 -11.21 11.59 9.35
C GLY A 315 -11.33 10.07 9.47
N LEU A 316 -12.56 9.60 9.71
CA LEU A 316 -12.83 8.18 9.73
C LEU A 316 -12.59 7.58 8.33
N SER A 317 -11.77 6.54 8.26
CA SER A 317 -11.60 5.72 7.07
C SER A 317 -12.23 4.35 7.25
N VAL A 318 -12.77 3.81 6.16
CA VAL A 318 -13.32 2.45 6.10
C VAL A 318 -12.80 1.80 4.83
N SER A 319 -12.33 0.55 4.90
CA SER A 319 -12.06 -0.27 3.72
C SER A 319 -12.66 -1.67 3.82
N LEU A 320 -12.93 -2.24 2.65
CA LEU A 320 -13.38 -3.60 2.43
C LEU A 320 -12.43 -4.26 1.45
N ARG A 321 -11.86 -5.41 1.83
CA ARG A 321 -11.07 -6.27 0.97
C ARG A 321 -11.74 -7.63 0.80
N TRP A 322 -11.72 -8.15 -0.41
CA TRP A 322 -12.09 -9.53 -0.74
C TRP A 322 -10.93 -10.20 -1.44
N GLN A 323 -10.69 -11.46 -1.12
CA GLN A 323 -9.68 -12.28 -1.78
C GLN A 323 -10.27 -13.65 -2.15
N LEU A 324 -10.00 -14.09 -3.37
CA LEU A 324 -10.38 -15.39 -3.94
C LEU A 324 -9.14 -16.08 -4.48
N ARG A 325 -8.72 -17.19 -3.85
CA ARG A 325 -7.61 -18.06 -4.30
C ARG A 325 -8.17 -19.28 -5.05
N TYR A 326 -7.49 -19.72 -6.11
CA TYR A 326 -7.76 -20.95 -6.86
C TYR A 326 -6.49 -21.64 -7.37
#